data_AF-A0A843DPS9-F1
#
_entry.id   AF-A0A843DPS9-F1
#
_cell.length_a   1.000
_cell.length_b   1.000
_cell.length_c   1.000
_cell.angle_alpha   90.00
_cell.angle_beta   90.00
_cell.angle_gamma   90.00
#
_symmetry.space_group_name_H-M   'P 1'
#
loop_
_entity.id
_entity.type
_entity.pdbx_description
1 polymer ?
#
loop_
_entity_poly.entity_id
_entity_poly.type
_entity_poly.pdbx_seq_one_letter_code
_entity_poly.pdbx_strand_id
1 'polypeptide(L)'
;MSDRPVRIAQITCGAEYSGIQNEITSAAATVGAQMFYPDVALKDVKTAYKEFGLPVKSPDLKLAIARAKAIVEGRIEADGIFIASCFRCAEAAIVRNELRRYIVENSKIPVVSYSFNERTSSSTLLTRLEALSTIAKRRELMAREVQVGITMGVDSGSSTTKCVIMKDNEIVGTGWKPTTEVLKSADDVIAEALVESGLKMSDIEAIGTTGYGRFLIGKHLNADLVQEELTVNSKGAVYLANAQKGFATVIDIGGMDNKAISVNDGIPGSFTMGGICAGASGRFLEMTSKRLGVDITELGALSMKSAGGEDVPMNSYCIVFGTQSLVNALAAGYKPEDVAAASCHSVAQQVYEQQLQEVDIKEPVIMVGGSSLIQGLVRAMGRMLKTEVVVPHHSQYIGAVGAALIASGFVEKKRAEKKEA
;
A
#
# COMPACT_ATOMS: atom_id res chain seq x y z
N MET A 1 -9.70 -6.30 -24.31
CA MET A 1 -10.02 -6.48 -22.87
C MET A 1 -11.53 -6.58 -22.76
N SER A 2 -12.06 -7.54 -22.01
CA SER A 2 -13.51 -7.70 -21.83
C SER A 2 -14.08 -6.46 -21.14
N ASP A 3 -15.09 -5.84 -21.75
CA ASP A 3 -15.79 -4.66 -21.23
C ASP A 3 -16.75 -5.01 -20.07
N ARG A 4 -16.64 -6.23 -19.53
CA ARG A 4 -17.47 -6.68 -18.40
C ARG A 4 -16.99 -6.04 -17.10
N PRO A 5 -17.91 -5.61 -16.21
CA PRO A 5 -17.53 -5.10 -14.91
C PRO A 5 -16.79 -6.17 -14.09
N VAL A 6 -15.86 -5.74 -13.25
CA VAL A 6 -15.19 -6.63 -12.27
C VAL A 6 -16.23 -7.06 -11.25
N ARG A 7 -16.40 -8.37 -11.09
CA ARG A 7 -17.35 -8.95 -10.14
C ARG A 7 -16.66 -9.16 -8.80
N ILE A 8 -17.03 -8.35 -7.81
CA ILE A 8 -16.49 -8.42 -6.45
C ILE A 8 -17.47 -9.18 -5.56
N ALA A 9 -17.03 -10.32 -5.03
CA ALA A 9 -17.80 -11.07 -4.04
C ALA A 9 -17.77 -10.35 -2.69
N GLN A 10 -18.94 -9.95 -2.19
CA GLN A 10 -19.10 -9.37 -0.86
C GLN A 10 -19.29 -10.49 0.17
N ILE A 11 -18.30 -10.66 1.05
CA ILE A 11 -18.31 -11.66 2.13
C ILE A 11 -18.45 -10.95 3.47
N THR A 12 -19.65 -11.04 4.03
CA THR A 12 -20.07 -10.22 5.17
C THR A 12 -20.90 -11.03 6.15
N CYS A 13 -20.97 -10.57 7.41
CA CYS A 13 -21.81 -11.16 8.45
C CYS A 13 -23.31 -10.81 8.28
N GLY A 14 -23.82 -10.89 7.06
CA GLY A 14 -25.19 -10.53 6.67
C GLY A 14 -25.27 -10.22 5.17
N ALA A 15 -26.48 -10.07 4.64
CA ALA A 15 -26.70 -9.75 3.23
C ALA A 15 -26.67 -8.24 2.93
N GLU A 16 -26.77 -7.36 3.93
CA GLU A 16 -26.72 -5.91 3.73
C GLU A 16 -26.37 -5.21 5.04
N TYR A 17 -25.63 -4.11 4.96
CA TYR A 17 -25.36 -3.24 6.10
C TYR A 17 -26.12 -1.93 6.00
N SER A 18 -27.24 -1.87 6.74
CA SER A 18 -28.10 -0.70 6.89
C SER A 18 -27.30 0.49 7.41
N GLY A 19 -26.81 1.36 6.52
CA GLY A 19 -26.04 2.56 6.84
C GLY A 19 -24.77 2.75 6.01
N ILE A 20 -24.16 1.68 5.50
CA ILE A 20 -22.92 1.79 4.70
C ILE A 20 -22.96 1.03 3.36
N GLN A 21 -23.99 0.21 3.11
CA GLN A 21 -24.06 -0.57 1.88
C GLN A 21 -24.03 0.32 0.63
N ASN A 22 -24.72 1.46 0.68
CA ASN A 22 -24.71 2.43 -0.42
C ASN A 22 -23.32 2.99 -0.69
N GLU A 23 -22.51 3.22 0.35
CA GLU A 23 -21.14 3.71 0.22
C GLU A 23 -20.23 2.65 -0.42
N ILE A 24 -20.39 1.38 -0.05
CA ILE A 24 -19.66 0.25 -0.66
C ILE A 24 -20.03 0.13 -2.15
N THR A 25 -21.32 0.11 -2.47
CA THR A 25 -21.81 -0.03 -3.85
C THR A 25 -21.41 1.17 -4.72
N SER A 26 -21.49 2.40 -4.17
CA SER A 26 -21.09 3.63 -4.86
C SER A 26 -19.60 3.64 -5.19
N ALA A 27 -18.75 3.26 -4.22
CA ALA A 27 -17.31 3.18 -4.44
C ALA A 27 -16.94 2.09 -5.46
N ALA A 28 -17.61 0.93 -5.43
CA ALA A 28 -17.42 -0.14 -6.43
C ALA A 28 -17.82 0.31 -7.84
N ALA A 29 -18.97 0.97 -7.98
CA ALA A 29 -19.44 1.48 -9.27
C ALA A 29 -18.47 2.52 -9.86
N THR A 30 -17.91 3.39 -9.03
CA THR A 30 -16.93 4.41 -9.44
C THR A 30 -15.68 3.80 -10.10
N VAL A 31 -15.28 2.59 -9.69
CA VAL A 31 -14.10 1.87 -10.23
C VAL A 31 -14.46 0.84 -11.30
N GLY A 32 -15.69 0.89 -11.82
CA GLY A 32 -16.21 -0.04 -12.82
C GLY A 32 -16.26 -1.48 -12.33
N ALA A 33 -16.66 -1.68 -11.08
CA ALA A 33 -16.86 -2.97 -10.44
C ALA A 33 -18.30 -3.12 -9.92
N GLN A 34 -18.74 -4.36 -9.79
CA GLN A 34 -20.07 -4.72 -9.32
C GLN A 34 -19.95 -5.64 -8.11
N MET A 35 -20.55 -5.24 -6.99
CA MET A 35 -20.67 -6.08 -5.80
C MET A 35 -21.75 -7.13 -6.01
N PHE A 36 -21.52 -8.36 -5.57
CA PHE A 36 -22.55 -9.40 -5.51
C PHE A 36 -22.38 -10.30 -4.29
N TYR A 37 -23.46 -10.95 -3.88
CA TYR A 37 -23.44 -11.94 -2.81
C TYR A 37 -23.33 -13.35 -3.39
N PRO A 38 -22.32 -14.15 -3.03
CA PRO A 38 -22.22 -15.52 -3.49
C PRO A 38 -23.37 -16.38 -2.95
N ASP A 39 -24.06 -17.10 -3.83
CA ASP A 39 -25.13 -18.01 -3.47
C ASP A 39 -24.55 -19.39 -3.10
N VAL A 40 -24.90 -19.90 -1.91
CA VAL A 40 -24.42 -21.19 -1.40
C VAL A 40 -25.57 -22.02 -0.85
N ALA A 41 -25.45 -23.34 -0.91
CA ALA A 41 -26.48 -24.24 -0.41
C ALA A 41 -26.51 -24.25 1.13
N LEU A 42 -27.70 -24.41 1.73
CA LEU A 42 -27.86 -24.49 3.18
C LEU A 42 -27.02 -25.62 3.81
N LYS A 43 -26.78 -26.72 3.09
CA LYS A 43 -25.92 -27.82 3.54
C LYS A 43 -24.48 -27.34 3.78
N ASP A 44 -23.96 -26.47 2.91
CA ASP A 44 -22.59 -25.96 2.98
C ASP A 44 -22.43 -25.05 4.20
N VAL A 45 -23.43 -24.22 4.50
CA VAL A 45 -23.46 -23.38 5.70
C VAL A 45 -23.39 -24.21 7.00
N LYS A 46 -23.96 -25.42 7.00
CA LYS A 46 -23.97 -26.32 8.16
C LYS A 46 -22.67 -27.10 8.36
N THR A 47 -21.84 -27.27 7.33
CA THR A 47 -20.61 -28.09 7.37
C THR A 47 -19.32 -27.29 7.23
N ALA A 48 -19.32 -26.25 6.39
CA ALA A 48 -18.12 -25.50 5.99
C ALA A 48 -17.30 -24.99 7.19
N TYR A 49 -17.95 -24.45 8.22
CA TYR A 49 -17.25 -23.92 9.40
C TYR A 49 -16.53 -25.00 10.23
N LYS A 50 -17.04 -26.24 10.20
CA LYS A 50 -16.39 -27.37 10.89
C LYS A 50 -15.13 -27.79 10.15
N GLU A 51 -15.21 -27.88 8.82
CA GLU A 51 -14.07 -28.19 7.96
C GLU A 51 -13.02 -27.07 7.96
N PHE A 52 -13.47 -25.81 8.07
CA PHE A 52 -12.60 -24.64 8.19
C PHE A 52 -11.88 -24.59 9.55
N GLY A 53 -12.35 -25.34 10.56
CA GLY A 53 -11.71 -25.43 11.87
C GLY A 53 -11.99 -24.25 12.80
N LEU A 54 -12.94 -23.36 12.46
CA LEU A 54 -13.30 -22.20 13.29
C LEU A 54 -14.75 -22.34 13.80
N PRO A 55 -14.96 -22.73 15.07
CA PRO A 55 -16.30 -22.89 15.63
C PRO A 55 -16.96 -21.53 15.89
N VAL A 56 -17.77 -21.08 14.93
CA VAL A 56 -18.55 -19.83 15.06
C VAL A 56 -20.00 -20.11 15.51
N LYS A 57 -20.56 -19.25 16.34
CA LYS A 57 -21.96 -19.34 16.78
C LYS A 57 -22.91 -18.68 15.78
N SER A 58 -22.55 -17.51 15.28
CA SER A 58 -23.36 -16.72 14.35
C SER A 58 -23.66 -17.48 13.04
N PRO A 59 -24.94 -17.64 12.66
CA PRO A 59 -25.32 -18.18 11.35
C PRO A 59 -24.77 -17.38 10.17
N ASP A 60 -24.70 -16.05 10.29
CA ASP A 60 -24.18 -15.18 9.24
C ASP A 60 -22.67 -15.33 9.05
N LEU A 61 -21.92 -15.58 10.13
CA LEU A 61 -20.50 -15.90 10.03
C LEU A 61 -20.27 -17.29 9.42
N LYS A 62 -21.13 -18.26 9.69
CA LYS A 62 -21.09 -19.57 8.99
C LYS A 62 -21.34 -19.39 7.50
N LEU A 63 -22.29 -18.53 7.13
CA LEU A 63 -22.57 -18.20 5.74
C LEU A 63 -21.37 -17.53 5.08
N ALA A 64 -20.71 -16.58 5.75
CA ALA A 64 -19.48 -15.96 5.26
C ALA A 64 -18.37 -16.99 4.98
N ILE A 65 -18.15 -17.94 5.90
CA ILE A 65 -17.18 -19.03 5.72
C ILE A 65 -17.55 -19.90 4.51
N ALA A 66 -18.82 -20.32 4.40
CA ALA A 66 -19.28 -21.14 3.29
C ALA A 66 -19.11 -20.44 1.92
N ARG A 67 -19.39 -19.14 1.84
CA ARG A 67 -19.21 -18.31 0.64
C ARG A 67 -17.74 -18.23 0.24
N ALA A 68 -16.84 -17.99 1.19
CA ALA A 68 -15.39 -17.94 0.91
C ALA A 68 -14.88 -19.28 0.38
N LYS A 69 -15.26 -20.40 1.03
CA LYS A 69 -14.90 -21.75 0.57
C LYS A 69 -15.40 -22.01 -0.85
N ALA A 70 -16.66 -21.68 -1.15
CA ALA A 70 -17.23 -21.89 -2.48
C ALA A 70 -16.46 -21.13 -3.58
N ILE A 71 -15.98 -19.92 -3.30
CA ILE A 71 -15.16 -19.15 -4.24
C ILE A 71 -13.77 -19.79 -4.40
N VAL A 72 -13.10 -20.12 -3.30
CA VAL A 72 -11.75 -20.73 -3.32
C VAL A 72 -11.74 -22.10 -4.01
N GLU A 73 -12.80 -22.90 -3.82
CA GLU A 73 -13.01 -24.20 -4.47
C GLU A 73 -13.42 -24.07 -5.95
N GLY A 74 -13.57 -22.86 -6.49
CA GLY A 74 -13.96 -22.62 -7.88
C GLY A 74 -15.42 -22.91 -8.20
N ARG A 75 -16.28 -23.10 -7.19
CA ARG A 75 -17.73 -23.30 -7.39
C ARG A 75 -18.44 -22.00 -7.77
N ILE A 76 -17.88 -20.85 -7.41
CA ILE A 76 -18.40 -19.52 -7.72
C ILE A 76 -17.26 -18.66 -8.25
N GLU A 77 -17.44 -18.13 -9.45
CA GLU A 77 -16.47 -17.21 -10.05
C GLU A 77 -16.57 -15.81 -9.45
N ALA A 78 -15.43 -15.26 -9.03
CA ALA A 78 -15.27 -13.89 -8.58
C ALA A 78 -13.93 -13.34 -9.08
N ASP A 79 -13.93 -12.08 -9.51
CA ASP A 79 -12.72 -11.39 -9.95
C ASP A 79 -11.94 -10.78 -8.77
N GLY A 80 -12.63 -10.53 -7.65
CA GLY A 80 -12.07 -10.06 -6.39
C GLY A 80 -13.00 -10.33 -5.21
N ILE A 81 -12.48 -10.24 -3.99
CA ILE A 81 -13.26 -10.48 -2.76
C ILE A 81 -13.17 -9.26 -1.83
N PHE A 82 -14.32 -8.82 -1.33
CA PHE A 82 -14.42 -7.79 -0.31
C PHE A 82 -15.02 -8.40 0.96
N ILE A 83 -14.19 -8.55 1.99
CA ILE A 83 -14.60 -9.06 3.30
C ILE A 83 -14.87 -7.87 4.21
N ALA A 84 -16.07 -7.77 4.76
CA ALA A 84 -16.41 -6.69 5.68
C ALA A 84 -17.09 -7.20 6.94
N SER A 85 -16.80 -6.55 8.07
CA SER A 85 -17.53 -6.75 9.32
C SER A 85 -17.50 -5.50 10.19
N CYS A 86 -18.47 -5.40 11.11
CA CYS A 86 -18.53 -4.29 12.06
C CYS A 86 -17.37 -4.36 13.04
N PHE A 87 -16.75 -3.21 13.33
CA PHE A 87 -15.61 -3.12 14.26
C PHE A 87 -15.91 -3.58 15.70
N ARG A 88 -17.19 -3.66 16.10
CA ARG A 88 -17.59 -3.99 17.48
C ARG A 88 -17.67 -5.48 17.78
N CYS A 89 -17.65 -6.35 16.77
CA CYS A 89 -17.84 -7.78 16.97
C CYS A 89 -16.51 -8.54 16.94
N ALA A 90 -16.03 -8.99 18.10
CA ALA A 90 -14.78 -9.75 18.22
C ALA A 90 -14.80 -11.06 17.42
N GLU A 91 -15.91 -11.81 17.45
CA GLU A 91 -16.06 -13.04 16.67
C GLU A 91 -15.95 -12.76 15.16
N ALA A 92 -16.57 -11.67 14.68
CA ALA A 92 -16.49 -11.28 13.27
C ALA A 92 -15.10 -10.75 12.87
N ALA A 93 -14.34 -10.16 13.79
CA ALA A 93 -12.95 -9.77 13.55
C ALA A 93 -12.06 -11.00 13.34
N ILE A 94 -12.19 -12.03 14.19
CA ILE A 94 -11.46 -13.30 14.05
C ILE A 94 -11.83 -13.96 12.71
N VAL A 95 -13.12 -14.10 12.41
CA VAL A 95 -13.57 -14.72 11.16
C VAL A 95 -13.07 -13.97 9.93
N ARG A 96 -13.13 -12.63 9.93
CA ARG A 96 -12.63 -11.81 8.82
C ARG A 96 -11.13 -12.05 8.58
N ASN A 97 -10.33 -12.12 9.65
CA ASN A 97 -8.89 -12.36 9.55
C ASN A 97 -8.59 -13.77 9.03
N GLU A 98 -9.24 -14.80 9.58
CA GLU A 98 -9.04 -16.18 9.12
C GLU A 98 -9.51 -16.39 7.68
N LEU A 99 -10.63 -15.78 7.28
CA LEU A 99 -11.10 -15.86 5.89
C LEU A 99 -10.11 -15.21 4.93
N ARG A 100 -9.59 -14.02 5.27
CA ARG A 100 -8.56 -13.33 4.48
C ARG A 100 -7.35 -14.24 4.28
N ARG A 101 -6.82 -14.82 5.36
CA ARG A 101 -5.68 -15.73 5.33
C ARG A 101 -5.95 -16.96 4.47
N TYR A 102 -7.09 -17.63 4.68
CA TYR A 102 -7.51 -18.78 3.90
C TYR A 102 -7.57 -18.48 2.40
N ILE A 103 -8.15 -17.34 2.01
CA ILE A 103 -8.25 -16.91 0.61
C ILE A 103 -6.87 -16.66 0.00
N VAL A 104 -5.97 -15.99 0.71
CA VAL A 104 -4.61 -15.70 0.21
C VAL A 104 -3.78 -16.98 0.07
N GLU A 105 -3.91 -17.92 1.00
CA GLU A 105 -3.14 -19.17 0.99
C GLU A 105 -3.64 -20.19 -0.04
N ASN A 106 -4.94 -20.17 -0.37
CA ASN A 106 -5.57 -21.19 -1.21
C ASN A 106 -6.08 -20.68 -2.55
N SER A 107 -5.97 -19.37 -2.82
CA SER A 107 -6.42 -18.79 -4.08
C SER A 107 -5.52 -17.67 -4.56
N LYS A 108 -5.71 -17.31 -5.82
CA LYS A 108 -5.02 -16.25 -6.53
C LYS A 108 -5.89 -15.01 -6.71
N ILE A 109 -7.01 -14.94 -5.98
CA ILE A 109 -8.02 -13.89 -6.08
C ILE A 109 -7.64 -12.77 -5.10
N PRO A 110 -7.58 -11.49 -5.55
CA PRO A 110 -7.24 -10.40 -4.67
C PRO A 110 -8.34 -10.18 -3.62
N VAL A 111 -7.94 -9.78 -2.42
CA VAL A 111 -8.86 -9.66 -1.29
C VAL A 111 -8.63 -8.36 -0.53
N VAL A 112 -9.72 -7.64 -0.28
CA VAL A 112 -9.76 -6.49 0.63
C VAL A 112 -10.55 -6.88 1.86
N SER A 113 -9.97 -6.69 3.03
CA SER A 113 -10.64 -6.80 4.31
C SER A 113 -10.89 -5.41 4.87
N TYR A 114 -12.09 -5.15 5.39
CA TYR A 114 -12.44 -3.86 5.96
C TYR A 114 -13.28 -3.99 7.23
N SER A 115 -12.83 -3.31 8.28
CA SER A 115 -13.55 -3.17 9.53
C SER A 115 -14.29 -1.82 9.53
N PHE A 116 -15.59 -1.84 9.26
CA PHE A 116 -16.34 -0.59 9.11
C PHE A 116 -16.84 -0.05 10.45
N ASN A 117 -17.00 1.27 10.47
CA ASN A 117 -17.78 2.00 11.47
C ASN A 117 -18.97 2.72 10.80
N GLU A 118 -19.84 3.33 11.61
CA GLU A 118 -21.05 4.03 11.18
C GLU A 118 -20.79 5.27 10.29
N ARG A 119 -19.54 5.72 10.15
CA ARG A 119 -19.11 6.90 9.37
C ARG A 119 -18.29 6.53 8.13
N THR A 120 -18.28 5.26 7.74
CA THR A 120 -17.57 4.82 6.53
C THR A 120 -18.15 5.55 5.31
N SER A 121 -17.29 6.17 4.51
CA SER A 121 -17.68 6.84 3.27
C SER A 121 -17.12 6.14 2.04
N SER A 122 -17.77 6.32 0.90
CA SER A 122 -17.30 5.85 -0.42
C SER A 122 -15.89 6.34 -0.72
N SER A 123 -15.55 7.60 -0.37
CA SER A 123 -14.20 8.14 -0.55
C SER A 123 -13.12 7.36 0.21
N THR A 124 -13.45 6.84 1.40
CA THR A 124 -12.54 6.02 2.22
C THR A 124 -12.31 4.63 1.62
N LEU A 125 -13.30 4.12 0.89
CA LEU A 125 -13.24 2.81 0.23
C LEU A 125 -12.67 2.87 -1.19
N LEU A 126 -12.70 4.05 -1.82
CA LEU A 126 -12.39 4.23 -3.23
C LEU A 126 -11.02 3.64 -3.61
N THR A 127 -9.95 4.06 -2.94
CA THR A 127 -8.59 3.57 -3.23
C THR A 127 -8.48 2.05 -3.05
N ARG A 128 -9.16 1.47 -2.06
CA ARG A 128 -9.14 0.02 -1.82
C ARG A 128 -9.82 -0.74 -2.93
N LEU A 129 -10.98 -0.27 -3.38
CA LEU A 129 -11.72 -0.91 -4.46
C LEU A 129 -11.08 -0.64 -5.83
N GLU A 130 -10.44 0.52 -6.01
CA GLU A 130 -9.63 0.84 -7.19
C GLU A 130 -8.45 -0.12 -7.31
N ALA A 131 -7.70 -0.35 -6.21
CA ALA A 131 -6.62 -1.32 -6.16
C ALA A 131 -7.13 -2.74 -6.45
N LEU A 132 -8.22 -3.17 -5.79
CA LEU A 132 -8.83 -4.49 -6.01
C LEU A 132 -9.25 -4.69 -7.49
N SER A 133 -9.94 -3.71 -8.07
CA SER A 133 -10.36 -3.70 -9.48
C SER A 133 -9.17 -3.69 -10.43
N THR A 134 -8.10 -2.97 -10.08
CA THR A 134 -6.86 -2.91 -10.84
C THR A 134 -6.16 -4.26 -10.86
N ILE A 135 -6.00 -4.93 -9.71
CA ILE A 135 -5.38 -6.27 -9.63
C ILE A 135 -6.19 -7.28 -10.45
N ALA A 136 -7.52 -7.19 -10.38
CA ALA A 136 -8.42 -8.06 -11.13
C ALA A 136 -8.32 -7.84 -12.66
N LYS A 137 -8.35 -6.59 -13.13
CA LYS A 137 -8.35 -6.24 -14.58
C LYS A 137 -6.97 -6.32 -15.22
N ARG A 138 -5.92 -6.03 -14.46
CA ARG A 138 -4.55 -5.77 -14.98
C ARG A 138 -3.52 -6.74 -14.42
N ARG A 139 -3.94 -7.96 -14.05
CA ARG A 139 -3.06 -8.97 -13.48
C ARG A 139 -1.80 -9.24 -14.33
N GLU A 140 -1.95 -9.32 -15.65
CA GLU A 140 -0.83 -9.54 -16.58
C GLU A 140 0.20 -8.41 -16.52
N LEU A 141 -0.26 -7.15 -16.41
CA LEU A 141 0.63 -6.01 -16.23
C LEU A 141 1.36 -6.08 -14.88
N MET A 142 0.68 -6.51 -13.82
CA MET A 142 1.30 -6.66 -12.49
C MET A 142 2.29 -7.84 -12.41
N ALA A 143 2.08 -8.87 -13.22
CA ALA A 143 2.96 -10.03 -13.30
C ALA A 143 4.29 -9.76 -14.04
N ARG A 144 4.45 -8.60 -14.70
CA ARG A 144 5.68 -8.26 -15.42
C ARG A 144 6.87 -8.18 -14.46
N GLU A 145 7.90 -8.97 -14.70
CA GLU A 145 9.11 -8.97 -13.85
C GLU A 145 10.21 -8.03 -14.36
N VAL A 146 10.12 -7.58 -15.61
CA VAL A 146 11.17 -6.79 -16.28
C VAL A 146 10.60 -5.52 -16.91
N GLN A 147 11.39 -4.45 -16.80
CA GLN A 147 11.19 -3.19 -17.51
C GLN A 147 11.96 -3.28 -18.85
N VAL A 148 11.33 -2.82 -19.94
CA VAL A 148 11.89 -2.83 -21.29
C VAL A 148 11.69 -1.47 -21.96
N GLY A 149 12.65 -1.08 -22.80
CA GLY A 149 12.64 0.22 -23.47
C GLY A 149 12.96 1.38 -22.53
N ILE A 150 12.68 2.60 -22.97
CA ILE A 150 12.89 3.82 -22.19
C ILE A 150 11.54 4.27 -21.62
N THR A 151 11.32 4.10 -20.32
CA THR A 151 10.06 4.49 -19.66
C THR A 151 10.29 5.45 -18.51
N MET A 152 9.29 6.28 -18.24
CA MET A 152 9.32 7.25 -17.15
C MET A 152 8.16 7.01 -16.19
N GLY A 153 8.46 7.05 -14.90
CA GLY A 153 7.47 6.99 -13.83
C GLY A 153 7.48 8.28 -13.02
N VAL A 154 6.29 8.78 -12.68
CA VAL A 154 6.12 9.98 -11.85
C VAL A 154 5.17 9.67 -10.68
N ASP A 155 5.70 9.72 -9.46
CA ASP A 155 4.95 9.58 -8.21
C ASP A 155 4.76 10.94 -7.54
N SER A 156 3.52 11.43 -7.51
CA SER A 156 3.18 12.65 -6.78
C SER A 156 2.47 12.31 -5.48
N GLY A 157 3.25 12.08 -4.44
CA GLY A 157 2.78 11.86 -3.08
C GLY A 157 2.37 13.14 -2.36
N SER A 158 1.83 12.97 -1.15
CA SER A 158 1.38 14.07 -0.29
C SER A 158 2.48 15.01 0.20
N SER A 159 3.70 14.51 0.37
CA SER A 159 4.83 15.31 0.85
C SER A 159 5.92 15.52 -0.19
N THR A 160 6.10 14.57 -1.11
CA THR A 160 7.19 14.61 -2.08
C THR A 160 6.75 14.03 -3.42
N THR A 161 7.20 14.68 -4.48
CA THR A 161 7.06 14.25 -5.88
C THR A 161 8.38 13.67 -6.35
N LYS A 162 8.34 12.56 -7.09
CA LYS A 162 9.53 11.88 -7.60
C LYS A 162 9.33 11.46 -9.04
N CYS A 163 10.43 11.47 -9.78
CA CYS A 163 10.51 10.93 -11.12
C CYS A 163 11.65 9.90 -11.19
N VAL A 164 11.43 8.85 -11.97
CA VAL A 164 12.45 7.88 -12.36
C VAL A 164 12.33 7.64 -13.86
N ILE A 165 13.46 7.63 -14.54
CA ILE A 165 13.59 7.15 -15.92
C ILE A 165 14.35 5.82 -15.88
N MET A 166 13.77 4.80 -16.51
CA MET A 166 14.37 3.49 -16.65
C MET A 166 14.68 3.18 -18.11
N LYS A 167 15.78 2.47 -18.33
CA LYS A 167 16.17 1.89 -19.61
C LYS A 167 16.57 0.43 -19.41
N ASP A 168 15.76 -0.48 -19.95
CA ASP A 168 16.01 -1.92 -19.94
C ASP A 168 16.43 -2.49 -18.55
N ASN A 169 15.63 -2.23 -17.52
CA ASN A 169 15.82 -2.55 -16.09
C ASN A 169 16.76 -1.65 -15.29
N GLU A 170 17.46 -0.73 -15.94
CA GLU A 170 18.37 0.18 -15.23
C GLU A 170 17.69 1.52 -14.96
N ILE A 171 17.83 2.04 -13.73
CA ILE A 171 17.47 3.42 -13.41
C ILE A 171 18.59 4.30 -13.96
N VAL A 172 18.25 5.16 -14.92
CA VAL A 172 19.21 6.04 -15.61
C VAL A 172 19.05 7.51 -15.23
N GLY A 173 17.96 7.88 -14.55
CA GLY A 173 17.76 9.24 -14.06
C GLY A 173 16.68 9.30 -12.99
N THR A 174 16.85 10.23 -12.05
CA THR A 174 15.99 10.41 -10.88
C THR A 174 15.76 11.89 -10.60
N GLY A 175 14.61 12.20 -10.00
CA GLY A 175 14.31 13.53 -9.48
C GLY A 175 13.45 13.42 -8.23
N TRP A 176 13.72 14.24 -7.22
CA TRP A 176 12.99 14.18 -5.94
C TRP A 176 12.90 15.57 -5.29
N LYS A 177 11.66 16.06 -5.14
CA LYS A 177 11.38 17.35 -4.50
C LYS A 177 10.20 17.27 -3.54
N PRO A 178 10.10 18.21 -2.58
CA PRO A 178 8.86 18.45 -1.85
C PRO A 178 7.71 18.73 -2.81
N THR A 179 6.55 18.12 -2.58
CA THR A 179 5.33 18.44 -3.32
C THR A 179 4.81 19.79 -2.85
N THR A 180 4.79 20.77 -3.76
CA THR A 180 4.16 22.07 -3.53
C THR A 180 2.97 22.21 -4.47
N GLU A 181 3.16 22.87 -5.60
CA GLU A 181 2.23 22.85 -6.72
C GLU A 181 2.47 21.56 -7.52
N VAL A 182 1.45 20.70 -7.64
CA VAL A 182 1.59 19.33 -8.19
C VAL A 182 2.25 19.30 -9.57
N LEU A 183 1.79 20.14 -10.51
CA LEU A 183 2.33 20.17 -11.87
C LEU A 183 3.75 20.71 -11.92
N LYS A 184 4.01 21.84 -11.25
CA LYS A 184 5.35 22.42 -11.17
C LYS A 184 6.35 21.47 -10.53
N SER A 185 5.97 20.83 -9.43
CA SER A 185 6.80 19.85 -8.73
C SER A 185 7.11 18.65 -9.63
N ALA A 186 6.14 18.22 -10.46
CA ALA A 186 6.33 17.17 -11.45
C ALA A 186 7.29 17.60 -12.57
N ASP A 187 7.09 18.79 -13.15
CA ASP A 187 7.96 19.33 -14.20
C ASP A 187 9.41 19.48 -13.71
N ASP A 188 9.61 19.95 -12.46
CA ASP A 188 10.92 20.09 -11.83
C ASP A 188 11.65 18.73 -11.69
N VAL A 189 10.98 17.70 -11.16
CA VAL A 189 11.61 16.37 -10.99
C VAL A 189 11.82 15.64 -12.31
N ILE A 190 10.97 15.90 -13.32
CA ILE A 190 11.15 15.35 -14.67
C ILE A 190 12.38 15.98 -15.32
N ALA A 191 12.55 17.31 -15.17
CA ALA A 191 13.73 18.00 -15.67
C ALA A 191 15.02 17.46 -15.03
N GLU A 192 15.03 17.24 -13.71
CA GLU A 192 16.18 16.63 -13.02
C GLU A 192 16.50 15.22 -13.54
N ALA A 193 15.48 14.36 -13.69
CA ALA A 193 15.68 13.00 -14.19
C ALA A 193 16.17 12.96 -15.65
N LEU A 194 15.67 13.86 -16.50
CA LEU A 194 16.12 13.99 -17.90
C LEU A 194 17.57 14.48 -17.98
N VAL A 195 17.96 15.43 -17.14
CA VAL A 195 19.34 15.91 -17.06
C VAL A 195 20.28 14.80 -16.59
N GLU A 196 19.92 14.06 -15.53
CA GLU A 196 20.72 12.96 -15.00
C GLU A 196 20.89 11.84 -16.04
N SER A 197 19.82 11.51 -16.78
CA SER A 197 19.86 10.45 -17.81
C SER A 197 20.50 10.86 -19.13
N GLY A 198 20.67 12.16 -19.40
CA GLY A 198 21.11 12.67 -20.69
C GLY A 198 20.09 12.45 -21.83
N LEU A 199 18.84 12.10 -21.50
CA LEU A 199 17.77 11.85 -22.45
C LEU A 199 16.90 13.09 -22.66
N LYS A 200 16.13 13.09 -23.75
CA LYS A 200 15.08 14.08 -24.01
C LYS A 200 13.71 13.48 -23.73
N MET A 201 12.74 14.33 -23.47
CA MET A 201 11.34 13.91 -23.32
C MET A 201 10.82 13.12 -24.55
N SER A 202 11.33 13.43 -25.75
CA SER A 202 11.00 12.71 -26.99
C SER A 202 11.49 11.27 -27.04
N ASP A 203 12.47 10.91 -26.20
CA ASP A 203 13.05 9.56 -26.14
C ASP A 203 12.23 8.63 -25.25
N ILE A 204 11.33 9.17 -24.42
CA ILE A 204 10.48 8.40 -23.51
C ILE A 204 9.38 7.67 -24.31
N GLU A 205 9.38 6.34 -24.25
CA GLU A 205 8.46 5.50 -25.02
C GLU A 205 7.11 5.29 -24.31
N ALA A 206 7.12 5.23 -22.97
CA ALA A 206 5.91 5.15 -22.17
C ALA A 206 6.04 5.86 -20.82
N ILE A 207 4.94 6.43 -20.35
CA ILE A 207 4.85 7.21 -19.10
C ILE A 207 3.81 6.59 -18.17
N GLY A 208 4.22 6.36 -16.91
CA GLY A 208 3.33 5.99 -15.83
C GLY A 208 3.25 7.07 -14.75
N THR A 209 2.06 7.31 -14.21
CA THR A 209 1.84 8.23 -13.09
C THR A 209 1.12 7.55 -11.93
N THR A 210 1.53 7.89 -10.71
CA THR A 210 0.96 7.37 -9.46
C THR A 210 0.95 8.42 -8.34
N GLY A 211 0.46 8.02 -7.16
CA GLY A 211 0.26 8.89 -6.00
C GLY A 211 -1.02 9.72 -6.09
N TYR A 212 -1.15 10.66 -5.16
CA TYR A 212 -2.29 11.58 -5.04
C TYR A 212 -2.46 12.49 -6.25
N GLY A 213 -1.36 12.94 -6.87
CA GLY A 213 -1.36 13.83 -8.04
C GLY A 213 -1.52 13.14 -9.39
N ARG A 214 -1.66 11.80 -9.42
CA ARG A 214 -1.55 10.98 -10.64
C ARG A 214 -2.45 11.40 -11.79
N PHE A 215 -3.69 11.80 -11.51
CA PHE A 215 -4.66 12.15 -12.55
C PHE A 215 -4.31 13.47 -13.21
N LEU A 216 -3.88 14.46 -12.42
CA LEU A 216 -3.50 15.78 -12.93
C LEU A 216 -2.24 15.68 -13.79
N ILE A 217 -1.22 14.98 -13.29
CA ILE A 217 0.04 14.76 -14.01
C ILE A 217 -0.19 13.85 -15.23
N GLY A 218 -1.00 12.79 -15.07
CA GLY A 218 -1.32 11.87 -16.15
C GLY A 218 -1.98 12.57 -17.34
N LYS A 219 -2.90 13.51 -17.07
CA LYS A 219 -3.50 14.35 -18.10
C LYS A 219 -2.48 15.31 -18.72
N HIS A 220 -1.64 15.96 -17.90
CA HIS A 220 -0.61 16.90 -18.35
C HIS A 220 0.42 16.27 -19.29
N LEU A 221 0.86 15.04 -18.97
CA LEU A 221 1.87 14.31 -19.73
C LEU A 221 1.29 13.38 -20.81
N ASN A 222 -0.04 13.27 -20.91
CA ASN A 222 -0.71 12.25 -21.71
C ASN A 222 -0.18 10.83 -21.41
N ALA A 223 -0.17 10.48 -20.12
CA ALA A 223 0.44 9.25 -19.62
C ALA A 223 -0.31 7.99 -20.10
N ASP A 224 0.46 6.95 -20.41
CA ASP A 224 -0.05 5.63 -20.82
C ASP A 224 -0.69 4.87 -19.67
N LEU A 225 -0.17 5.11 -18.47
CA LEU A 225 -0.60 4.49 -17.24
C LEU A 225 -0.88 5.56 -16.20
N VAL A 226 -2.11 5.62 -15.72
CA VAL A 226 -2.48 6.36 -14.50
C VAL A 226 -3.01 5.32 -13.52
N GLN A 227 -2.27 5.07 -12.44
CA GLN A 227 -2.60 3.96 -11.53
C GLN A 227 -2.38 4.35 -10.07
N GLU A 228 -3.26 3.85 -9.20
CA GLU A 228 -3.18 4.09 -7.77
C GLU A 228 -1.93 3.48 -7.13
N GLU A 229 -1.52 4.01 -5.98
CA GLU A 229 -0.20 3.77 -5.41
C GLU A 229 -0.04 2.42 -4.71
N LEU A 230 -1.08 1.75 -4.21
CA LEU A 230 -0.95 0.44 -3.54
C LEU A 230 -0.32 -0.58 -4.49
N THR A 231 -0.89 -0.74 -5.68
CA THR A 231 -0.42 -1.69 -6.68
C THR A 231 0.92 -1.28 -7.28
N VAL A 232 1.13 0.01 -7.52
CA VAL A 232 2.37 0.51 -8.11
C VAL A 232 3.53 0.44 -7.12
N ASN A 233 3.35 0.89 -5.89
CA ASN A 233 4.37 0.93 -4.84
C ASN A 233 4.80 -0.48 -4.43
N SER A 234 3.85 -1.39 -4.24
CA SER A 234 4.17 -2.78 -3.92
C SER A 234 4.96 -3.44 -5.03
N LYS A 235 4.61 -3.18 -6.29
CA LYS A 235 5.35 -3.69 -7.45
C LYS A 235 6.77 -3.12 -7.52
N GLY A 236 6.92 -1.81 -7.33
CA GLY A 236 8.24 -1.17 -7.27
C GLY A 236 9.10 -1.67 -6.11
N ALA A 237 8.49 -1.92 -4.94
CA ALA A 237 9.17 -2.43 -3.76
C ALA A 237 9.78 -3.81 -3.98
N VAL A 238 8.99 -4.77 -4.45
CA VAL A 238 9.49 -6.14 -4.72
C VAL A 238 10.45 -6.19 -5.90
N TYR A 239 10.30 -5.30 -6.88
CA TYR A 239 11.26 -5.15 -7.98
C TYR A 239 12.64 -4.71 -7.46
N LEU A 240 12.70 -3.59 -6.72
CA LEU A 240 13.96 -3.07 -6.18
C LEU A 240 14.62 -4.01 -5.16
N ALA A 241 13.82 -4.78 -4.42
CA ALA A 241 14.31 -5.76 -3.46
C ALA A 241 14.69 -7.12 -4.09
N ASN A 242 14.55 -7.29 -5.41
CA ASN A 242 14.73 -8.57 -6.10
C ASN A 242 13.85 -9.71 -5.50
N ALA A 243 12.67 -9.36 -5.00
CA ALA A 243 11.75 -10.24 -4.28
C ALA A 243 10.43 -10.45 -5.06
N GLN A 244 10.51 -10.49 -6.39
CA GLN A 244 9.33 -10.60 -7.26
C GLN A 244 8.71 -12.01 -7.30
N LYS A 245 9.37 -13.03 -6.73
CA LYS A 245 8.89 -14.43 -6.73
C LYS A 245 8.63 -14.90 -5.30
N GLY A 246 7.56 -15.66 -5.11
CA GLY A 246 7.11 -16.07 -3.79
C GLY A 246 6.44 -14.94 -3.02
N PHE A 247 6.29 -15.14 -1.71
CA PHE A 247 5.67 -14.17 -0.83
C PHE A 247 6.64 -13.06 -0.39
N ALA A 248 6.11 -11.87 -0.15
CA ALA A 248 6.80 -10.76 0.51
C ALA A 248 5.78 -9.87 1.23
N THR A 249 6.25 -9.05 2.16
CA THR A 249 5.43 -8.00 2.80
C THR A 249 6.07 -6.65 2.53
N VAL A 250 5.31 -5.72 1.96
CA VAL A 250 5.74 -4.34 1.74
C VAL A 250 5.11 -3.45 2.80
N ILE A 251 5.95 -2.72 3.52
CA ILE A 251 5.56 -1.69 4.49
C ILE A 251 5.99 -0.33 3.94
N ASP A 252 5.03 0.47 3.50
CA ASP A 252 5.25 1.84 2.99
C ASP A 252 4.75 2.84 4.03
N ILE A 253 5.68 3.50 4.75
CA ILE A 253 5.34 4.57 5.68
C ILE A 253 5.62 5.90 4.97
N GLY A 254 4.56 6.48 4.42
CA GLY A 254 4.59 7.73 3.69
C GLY A 254 4.64 8.96 4.60
N GLY A 255 4.41 10.12 3.98
CA GLY A 255 4.39 11.40 4.68
C GLY A 255 3.14 11.62 5.55
N MET A 256 1.97 11.12 5.12
CA MET A 256 0.69 11.32 5.84
C MET A 256 -0.11 10.04 6.07
N ASP A 257 0.30 8.94 5.43
CA ASP A 257 -0.36 7.65 5.48
C ASP A 257 0.69 6.54 5.54
N ASN A 258 0.22 5.33 5.78
CA ASN A 258 1.03 4.14 5.91
C ASN A 258 0.26 2.96 5.30
N LYS A 259 0.98 2.01 4.74
CA LYS A 259 0.41 0.87 4.02
C LYS A 259 1.18 -0.38 4.36
N ALA A 260 0.45 -1.47 4.50
CA ALA A 260 1.03 -2.81 4.56
C ALA A 260 0.37 -3.66 3.48
N ILE A 261 1.16 -4.35 2.69
CA ILE A 261 0.72 -5.05 1.49
C ILE A 261 1.42 -6.42 1.46
N SER A 262 0.65 -7.50 1.46
CA SER A 262 1.19 -8.81 1.11
C SER A 262 1.28 -8.93 -0.41
N VAL A 263 2.40 -9.45 -0.88
CA VAL A 263 2.68 -9.65 -2.30
C VAL A 263 2.97 -11.13 -2.50
N ASN A 264 2.49 -11.69 -3.61
CA ASN A 264 2.81 -13.06 -4.03
C ASN A 264 3.11 -13.06 -5.53
N ASP A 265 4.30 -13.51 -5.91
CA ASP A 265 4.81 -13.51 -7.29
C ASP A 265 4.67 -12.12 -7.96
N GLY A 266 5.02 -11.07 -7.20
CA GLY A 266 4.99 -9.70 -7.66
C GLY A 266 3.58 -9.09 -7.78
N ILE A 267 2.53 -9.86 -7.44
CA ILE A 267 1.14 -9.42 -7.49
C ILE A 267 0.66 -9.11 -6.08
N PRO A 268 0.08 -7.92 -5.83
CA PRO A 268 -0.49 -7.58 -4.54
C PRO A 268 -1.68 -8.48 -4.19
N GLY A 269 -1.67 -9.02 -2.97
CA GLY A 269 -2.72 -9.87 -2.42
C GLY A 269 -3.63 -9.09 -1.47
N SER A 270 -3.41 -9.25 -0.17
CA SER A 270 -4.13 -8.51 0.87
C SER A 270 -3.37 -7.26 1.27
N PHE A 271 -4.09 -6.17 1.49
CA PHE A 271 -3.47 -4.92 1.91
C PHE A 271 -4.35 -4.16 2.90
N THR A 272 -3.70 -3.31 3.67
CA THR A 272 -4.33 -2.28 4.47
C THR A 272 -3.67 -0.94 4.22
N MET A 273 -4.43 0.11 4.46
CA MET A 273 -4.00 1.49 4.34
C MET A 273 -4.54 2.24 5.56
N GLY A 274 -3.67 2.94 6.27
CA GLY A 274 -4.06 3.73 7.41
C GLY A 274 -5.00 4.87 7.01
N GLY A 275 -5.69 5.44 7.99
CA GLY A 275 -6.28 6.75 7.77
C GLY A 275 -5.19 7.79 7.52
N ILE A 276 -5.57 8.92 6.92
CA ILE A 276 -4.70 10.10 6.85
C ILE A 276 -4.53 10.61 8.28
N CYS A 277 -3.41 10.27 8.90
CA CYS A 277 -3.08 10.67 10.26
C CYS A 277 -1.57 10.94 10.35
N ALA A 278 -1.24 12.16 10.75
CA ALA A 278 0.16 12.59 10.81
C ALA A 278 0.99 11.87 11.90
N GLY A 279 0.33 11.23 12.88
CA GLY A 279 0.96 10.58 14.03
C GLY A 279 1.86 9.39 13.71
N ALA A 280 1.38 8.45 12.89
CA ALA A 280 2.12 7.25 12.44
C ALA A 280 2.75 7.43 11.06
N SER A 281 3.39 8.57 10.82
CA SER A 281 3.89 8.90 9.48
C SER A 281 5.21 9.64 9.51
N GLY A 282 5.82 9.80 8.34
CA GLY A 282 7.00 10.63 8.16
C GLY A 282 6.81 12.07 8.65
N ARG A 283 5.57 12.60 8.68
CA ARG A 283 5.31 13.96 9.18
C ARG A 283 5.62 14.12 10.67
N PHE A 284 5.36 13.10 11.49
CA PHE A 284 5.75 13.16 12.90
C PHE A 284 7.27 13.18 13.04
N LEU A 285 7.99 12.35 12.28
CA LEU A 285 9.45 12.32 12.29
C LEU A 285 10.07 13.63 11.78
N GLU A 286 9.45 14.27 10.78
CA GLU A 286 9.83 15.61 10.33
C GLU A 286 9.68 16.64 11.46
N MET A 287 8.57 16.61 12.21
CA MET A 287 8.40 17.48 13.38
C MET A 287 9.42 17.18 14.47
N THR A 288 9.73 15.91 14.73
CA THR A 288 10.79 15.49 15.66
C THR A 288 12.13 16.10 15.25
N SER A 289 12.54 15.95 13.98
CA SER A 289 13.81 16.49 13.48
C SER A 289 13.93 18.00 13.70
N LYS A 290 12.88 18.75 13.36
CA LYS A 290 12.79 20.21 13.58
C LYS A 290 12.88 20.56 15.06
N ARG A 291 12.23 19.80 15.94
CA ARG A 291 12.27 20.03 17.40
C ARG A 291 13.66 19.76 17.99
N LEU A 292 14.37 18.77 17.47
CA LEU A 292 15.72 18.42 17.87
C LEU A 292 16.80 19.30 17.22
N GLY A 293 16.42 20.17 16.28
CA GLY A 293 17.33 21.08 15.59
C GLY A 293 18.27 20.39 14.60
N VAL A 294 17.82 19.29 13.99
CA VAL A 294 18.58 18.52 12.98
C VAL A 294 17.80 18.41 11.67
N ASP A 295 18.50 18.14 10.56
CA ASP A 295 17.81 17.83 9.31
C ASP A 295 17.16 16.44 9.37
N ILE A 296 16.08 16.23 8.62
CA ILE A 296 15.38 14.94 8.60
C ILE A 296 16.29 13.79 8.13
N THR A 297 17.27 14.08 7.26
CA THR A 297 18.26 13.10 6.80
C THR A 297 19.24 12.68 7.90
N GLU A 298 19.41 13.49 8.93
CA GLU A 298 20.30 13.22 10.08
C GLU A 298 19.58 12.47 11.20
N LEU A 299 18.23 12.50 11.23
CA LEU A 299 17.42 11.91 12.30
C LEU A 299 17.69 10.41 12.47
N GLY A 300 17.86 9.68 11.36
CA GLY A 300 18.20 8.25 11.37
C GLY A 300 19.51 7.99 12.11
N ALA A 301 20.60 8.64 11.70
CA ALA A 301 21.90 8.49 12.35
C ALA A 301 21.88 8.96 13.82
N LEU A 302 21.14 10.02 14.14
CA LEU A 302 20.96 10.49 15.52
C LEU A 302 20.29 9.42 16.40
N SER A 303 19.18 8.84 15.94
CA SER A 303 18.46 7.79 16.68
C SER A 303 19.30 6.53 16.93
N MET A 304 20.27 6.25 16.03
CA MET A 304 21.14 5.09 16.16
C MET A 304 22.21 5.24 17.24
N LYS A 305 22.51 6.47 17.69
CA LYS A 305 23.46 6.75 18.79
C LYS A 305 22.90 6.42 20.17
N SER A 306 21.58 6.28 20.30
CA SER A 306 20.93 5.99 21.57
C SER A 306 21.25 4.57 22.06
N ALA A 307 21.55 4.45 23.36
CA ALA A 307 21.87 3.19 24.04
C ALA A 307 20.66 2.58 24.78
N GLY A 308 19.43 2.89 24.36
CA GLY A 308 18.21 2.39 25.01
C GLY A 308 17.02 3.35 25.04
N GLY A 309 17.06 4.44 24.26
CA GLY A 309 16.04 5.48 24.27
C GLY A 309 14.67 5.07 23.71
N GLU A 310 14.48 3.80 23.32
CA GLU A 310 13.18 3.27 22.90
C GLU A 310 12.18 3.25 24.08
N ASP A 311 12.66 3.21 25.33
CA ASP A 311 11.84 3.24 26.55
C ASP A 311 11.43 4.66 26.98
N VAL A 312 11.91 5.71 26.30
CA VAL A 312 11.52 7.09 26.61
C VAL A 312 10.01 7.25 26.34
N PRO A 313 9.21 7.72 27.32
CA PRO A 313 7.76 7.83 27.15
C PRO A 313 7.37 8.69 25.93
N MET A 314 6.83 8.04 24.90
CA MET A 314 6.48 8.66 23.64
C MET A 314 5.14 8.13 23.12
N ASN A 315 4.23 9.04 22.77
CA ASN A 315 2.93 8.70 22.22
C ASN A 315 2.65 9.51 20.96
N SER A 316 3.02 8.97 19.79
CA SER A 316 2.79 9.62 18.50
C SER A 316 1.40 9.39 17.91
N TYR A 317 0.48 8.69 18.59
CA TYR A 317 -0.86 8.37 18.05
C TYR A 317 -1.61 9.59 17.52
N CYS A 318 -1.51 10.69 18.26
CA CYS A 318 -1.89 12.02 17.80
C CYS A 318 -0.61 12.85 17.71
N ILE A 319 -0.37 13.50 16.57
CA ILE A 319 0.83 14.33 16.37
C ILE A 319 0.96 15.45 17.42
N VAL A 320 -0.16 15.98 17.93
CA VAL A 320 -0.18 17.01 18.98
C VAL A 320 0.33 16.43 20.30
N PHE A 321 -0.16 15.25 20.70
CA PHE A 321 0.30 14.58 21.92
C PHE A 321 1.73 14.07 21.78
N GLY A 322 2.12 13.58 20.59
CA GLY A 322 3.49 13.21 20.31
C GLY A 322 4.44 14.40 20.44
N THR A 323 4.04 15.56 19.94
CA THR A 323 4.80 16.81 20.12
C THR A 323 4.93 17.18 21.59
N GLN A 324 3.86 17.03 22.36
CA GLN A 324 3.90 17.26 23.81
C GLN A 324 4.83 16.25 24.52
N SER A 325 4.80 14.97 24.15
CA SER A 325 5.71 13.95 24.66
C SER A 325 7.17 14.29 24.36
N LEU A 326 7.48 14.73 23.13
CA LEU A 326 8.81 15.22 22.73
C LEU A 326 9.30 16.35 23.64
N VAL A 327 8.44 17.35 23.89
CA VAL A 327 8.78 18.49 24.77
C VAL A 327 9.03 18.02 26.20
N ASN A 328 8.16 17.17 26.72
CA ASN A 328 8.27 16.65 28.09
C ASN A 328 9.53 15.80 28.28
N ALA A 329 9.87 14.96 27.29
CA ALA A 329 11.08 14.15 27.35
C ALA A 329 12.34 15.02 27.41
N LEU A 330 12.45 16.03 26.54
CA LEU A 330 13.58 16.97 26.58
C LEU A 330 13.62 17.75 27.91
N ALA A 331 12.47 18.19 28.42
CA ALA A 331 12.38 18.89 29.71
C ALA A 331 12.77 17.99 30.90
N ALA A 332 12.54 16.68 30.79
CA ALA A 332 12.96 15.68 31.78
C ALA A 332 14.45 15.31 31.69
N GLY A 333 15.20 15.90 30.75
CA GLY A 333 16.65 15.71 30.63
C GLY A 333 17.07 14.52 29.75
N TYR A 334 16.14 13.90 29.01
CA TYR A 334 16.50 12.90 28.00
C TYR A 334 17.32 13.53 26.89
N LYS A 335 18.29 12.77 26.37
CA LYS A 335 19.18 13.27 25.32
C LYS A 335 18.46 13.30 23.96
N PRO A 336 18.85 14.18 23.03
CA PRO A 336 18.26 14.23 21.69
C PRO A 336 18.26 12.89 20.95
N GLU A 337 19.33 12.10 21.07
CA GLU A 337 19.40 10.75 20.46
C GLU A 337 18.36 9.78 21.03
N ASP A 338 18.07 9.86 22.32
CA ASP A 338 17.08 9.01 22.97
C ASP A 338 15.66 9.39 22.53
N VAL A 339 15.39 10.70 22.43
CA VAL A 339 14.12 11.23 21.94
C VAL A 339 13.90 10.87 20.45
N ALA A 340 14.96 10.89 19.63
CA ALA A 340 14.90 10.44 18.24
C ALA A 340 14.59 8.94 18.14
N ALA A 341 15.22 8.11 18.98
CA ALA A 341 14.97 6.66 19.04
C ALA A 341 13.53 6.35 19.47
N ALA A 342 13.03 6.97 20.54
CA ALA A 342 11.64 6.82 20.98
C ALA A 342 10.62 7.29 19.94
N SER A 343 10.93 8.35 19.18
CA SER A 343 10.04 8.80 18.10
C SER A 343 9.92 7.75 17.00
N CYS A 344 11.05 7.16 16.59
CA CYS A 344 11.06 6.05 15.63
C CYS A 344 10.30 4.83 16.15
N HIS A 345 10.52 4.49 17.43
CA HIS A 345 9.81 3.39 18.09
C HIS A 345 8.30 3.62 18.13
N SER A 346 7.85 4.82 18.53
CA SER A 346 6.42 5.14 18.63
C SER A 346 5.70 5.05 17.28
N VAL A 347 6.33 5.50 16.19
CA VAL A 347 5.79 5.35 14.82
C VAL A 347 5.72 3.87 14.42
N ALA A 348 6.79 3.11 14.62
CA ALA A 348 6.79 1.67 14.32
C ALA A 348 5.71 0.93 15.13
N GLN A 349 5.55 1.28 16.41
CA GLN A 349 4.58 0.68 17.30
C GLN A 349 3.16 0.91 16.82
N GLN A 350 2.83 2.14 16.44
CA GLN A 350 1.50 2.45 15.96
C GLN A 350 1.18 1.73 14.64
N VAL A 351 2.14 1.63 13.71
CA VAL A 351 1.97 0.85 12.47
C VAL A 351 1.73 -0.63 12.77
N TYR A 352 2.50 -1.20 13.70
CA TYR A 352 2.33 -2.58 14.14
C TYR A 352 0.96 -2.85 14.78
N GLU A 353 0.52 -1.98 15.68
CA GLU A 353 -0.72 -2.16 16.44
C GLU A 353 -1.98 -1.89 15.59
N GLN A 354 -1.91 -0.92 14.68
CA GLN A 354 -3.09 -0.48 13.91
C GLN A 354 -3.22 -1.12 12.53
N GLN A 355 -2.11 -1.45 11.86
CA GLN A 355 -2.15 -1.90 10.47
C GLN A 355 -1.80 -3.37 10.32
N LEU A 356 -0.72 -3.81 10.95
CA LEU A 356 -0.19 -5.14 10.70
C LEU A 356 -1.09 -6.27 11.23
N GLN A 357 -2.13 -5.94 12.01
CA GLN A 357 -3.20 -6.87 12.38
C GLN A 357 -4.12 -7.26 11.20
N GLU A 358 -4.12 -6.47 10.12
CA GLU A 358 -5.00 -6.65 8.96
C GLU A 358 -4.31 -7.32 7.76
N VAL A 359 -3.02 -7.64 7.87
CA VAL A 359 -2.22 -8.25 6.80
C VAL A 359 -1.36 -9.37 7.37
N ASP A 360 -1.24 -10.48 6.63
CA ASP A 360 -0.35 -11.57 7.04
C ASP A 360 1.08 -11.19 6.67
N ILE A 361 1.93 -11.08 7.68
CA ILE A 361 3.35 -10.80 7.49
C ILE A 361 4.02 -12.06 6.95
N LYS A 362 4.58 -11.94 5.76
CA LYS A 362 5.37 -12.95 5.04
C LYS A 362 6.75 -12.37 4.72
N GLU A 363 7.80 -13.14 4.94
CA GLU A 363 9.16 -12.74 4.61
C GLU A 363 9.43 -12.87 3.10
N PRO A 364 10.27 -11.98 2.51
CA PRO A 364 10.97 -10.89 3.19
C PRO A 364 10.02 -9.72 3.53
N VAL A 365 10.28 -9.07 4.66
CA VAL A 365 9.63 -7.80 5.01
C VAL A 365 10.44 -6.67 4.40
N ILE A 366 9.83 -5.90 3.52
CA ILE A 366 10.46 -4.84 2.73
C ILE A 366 9.87 -3.51 3.17
N MET A 367 10.71 -2.61 3.68
CA MET A 367 10.28 -1.27 4.09
C MET A 367 10.71 -0.24 3.05
N VAL A 368 9.76 0.60 2.64
CA VAL A 368 9.90 1.52 1.51
C VAL A 368 9.30 2.90 1.80
N GLY A 369 9.41 3.81 0.84
CA GLY A 369 9.04 5.22 1.00
C GLY A 369 10.15 6.03 1.66
N GLY A 370 9.99 7.35 1.72
CA GLY A 370 11.06 8.24 2.23
C GLY A 370 11.45 7.97 3.70
N SER A 371 10.51 7.49 4.52
CA SER A 371 10.79 7.16 5.92
C SER A 371 11.65 5.91 6.10
N SER A 372 11.74 5.02 5.10
CA SER A 372 12.64 3.86 5.13
C SER A 372 14.12 4.25 5.20
N LEU A 373 14.47 5.49 4.84
CA LEU A 373 15.84 6.02 4.97
C LEU A 373 16.19 6.39 6.42
N ILE A 374 15.20 6.44 7.32
CA ILE A 374 15.39 6.73 8.74
C ILE A 374 15.75 5.42 9.46
N GLN A 375 17.04 5.15 9.60
CA GLN A 375 17.58 3.89 10.13
C GLN A 375 16.95 3.46 11.48
N GLY A 376 16.68 4.40 12.39
CA GLY A 376 16.02 4.10 13.66
C GLY A 376 14.62 3.53 13.52
N LEU A 377 13.86 3.97 12.50
CA LEU A 377 12.52 3.47 12.22
C LEU A 377 12.58 2.02 11.71
N VAL A 378 13.52 1.74 10.80
CA VAL A 378 13.78 0.40 10.28
C VAL A 378 14.20 -0.55 11.41
N ARG A 379 15.12 -0.11 12.27
CA ARG A 379 15.56 -0.87 13.46
C ARG A 379 14.40 -1.17 14.39
N ALA A 380 13.58 -0.17 14.71
CA ALA A 380 12.42 -0.33 15.58
C ALA A 380 11.42 -1.34 14.99
N MET A 381 11.10 -1.21 13.70
CA MET A 381 10.20 -2.14 13.00
C MET A 381 10.74 -3.58 13.03
N GLY A 382 12.03 -3.79 12.71
CA GLY A 382 12.65 -5.12 12.76
C GLY A 382 12.64 -5.75 14.15
N ARG A 383 12.90 -4.97 15.20
CA ARG A 383 12.80 -5.43 16.59
C ARG A 383 11.38 -5.86 16.96
N MET A 384 10.38 -5.07 16.57
CA MET A 384 8.98 -5.37 16.84
C MET A 384 8.50 -6.63 16.12
N LEU A 385 8.89 -6.78 14.86
CA LEU A 385 8.52 -7.92 14.04
C LEU A 385 9.37 -9.17 14.31
N LYS A 386 10.48 -9.02 15.03
CA LYS A 386 11.47 -10.09 15.26
C LYS A 386 11.96 -10.73 13.96
N THR A 387 12.09 -9.91 12.91
CA THR A 387 12.57 -10.32 11.59
C THR A 387 13.44 -9.23 10.99
N GLU A 388 14.23 -9.59 9.98
CA GLU A 388 15.02 -8.64 9.23
C GLU A 388 14.11 -7.81 8.31
N VAL A 389 14.30 -6.49 8.32
CA VAL A 389 13.59 -5.56 7.44
C VAL A 389 14.54 -5.14 6.33
N VAL A 390 14.21 -5.54 5.11
CA VAL A 390 14.94 -5.18 3.89
C VAL A 390 14.57 -3.77 3.47
N VAL A 391 15.56 -2.91 3.28
CA VAL A 391 15.39 -1.59 2.66
C VAL A 391 16.18 -1.59 1.35
N PRO A 392 15.51 -1.68 0.18
CA PRO A 392 16.22 -1.73 -1.08
C PRO A 392 16.85 -0.39 -1.43
N HIS A 393 17.88 -0.40 -2.28
CA HIS A 393 18.40 0.84 -2.86
C HIS A 393 17.28 1.56 -3.64
N HIS A 394 17.24 2.88 -3.60
CA HIS A 394 16.15 3.70 -4.15
C HIS A 394 14.76 3.44 -3.53
N SER A 395 14.67 2.96 -2.28
CA SER A 395 13.40 2.68 -1.59
C SER A 395 12.41 3.85 -1.54
N GLN A 396 12.87 5.10 -1.63
CA GLN A 396 12.04 6.30 -1.71
C GLN A 396 11.36 6.52 -3.08
N TYR A 397 11.85 5.85 -4.12
CA TYR A 397 11.40 5.99 -5.51
C TYR A 397 10.45 4.87 -5.96
N ILE A 398 10.04 3.98 -5.06
CA ILE A 398 9.20 2.81 -5.37
C ILE A 398 7.98 3.10 -6.23
N GLY A 399 7.26 4.20 -5.99
CA GLY A 399 6.10 4.57 -6.81
C GLY A 399 6.48 4.93 -8.25
N ALA A 400 7.56 5.69 -8.43
CA ALA A 400 8.06 6.04 -9.75
C ALA A 400 8.66 4.81 -10.47
N VAL A 401 9.43 3.97 -9.77
CA VAL A 401 9.98 2.72 -10.32
C VAL A 401 8.85 1.77 -10.73
N GLY A 402 7.88 1.53 -9.86
CA GLY A 402 6.72 0.70 -10.16
C GLY A 402 5.94 1.23 -11.37
N ALA A 403 5.75 2.54 -11.46
CA ALA A 403 5.03 3.16 -12.57
C ALA A 403 5.79 2.98 -13.89
N ALA A 404 7.10 3.22 -13.91
CA ALA A 404 7.95 3.02 -15.08
C ALA A 404 7.98 1.54 -15.52
N LEU A 405 8.08 0.62 -14.56
CA LEU A 405 8.07 -0.83 -14.80
C LEU A 405 6.74 -1.29 -15.43
N ILE A 406 5.61 -0.88 -14.87
CA ILE A 406 4.28 -1.28 -15.39
C ILE A 406 4.02 -0.61 -16.75
N ALA A 407 4.39 0.67 -16.91
CA ALA A 407 4.25 1.41 -18.17
C ALA A 407 5.02 0.77 -19.33
N SER A 408 6.09 0.01 -19.06
CA SER A 408 6.82 -0.75 -20.10
C SER A 408 5.96 -1.72 -20.88
N GLY A 409 4.84 -2.19 -20.31
CA GLY A 409 3.87 -3.02 -21.02
C GLY A 409 3.20 -2.33 -22.23
N PHE A 410 3.28 -1.00 -22.33
CA PHE A 410 2.71 -0.22 -23.44
C PHE A 410 3.73 0.07 -24.55
N VAL A 411 5.02 -0.20 -24.33
CA VAL A 411 6.09 0.07 -25.30
C VAL A 411 5.91 -0.75 -26.57
N GLU A 412 5.70 -2.07 -26.43
CA GLU A 412 5.49 -2.97 -27.57
C GLU A 412 4.27 -2.59 -28.40
N LYS A 413 3.17 -2.23 -27.73
CA LYS A 413 1.94 -1.78 -28.38
C LYS A 413 2.17 -0.52 -29.23
N LYS A 414 2.85 0.48 -28.67
CA LYS A 414 3.19 1.71 -29.41
C LYS A 414 4.17 1.46 -30.55
N ARG A 415 5.14 0.55 -30.37
CA ARG A 415 6.08 0.16 -31.44
C ARG A 415 5.35 -0.52 -32.60
N ALA A 416 4.27 -1.27 -32.33
CA ALA A 416 3.42 -1.85 -33.37
C ALA A 416 2.60 -0.77 -34.09
N GLU A 417 1.92 0.12 -33.36
CA GLU A 417 1.12 1.22 -33.92
C GLU A 417 1.96 2.15 -34.81
N LYS A 418 3.21 2.46 -34.42
CA LYS A 418 4.15 3.26 -35.23
C LYS A 418 4.67 2.57 -36.50
N LYS A 419 4.58 1.23 -36.59
CA LYS A 419 4.98 0.49 -37.80
C LYS A 419 3.85 0.43 -38.83
N GLU A 420 2.61 0.62 -38.39
CA GLU A 420 1.40 0.58 -39.22
C GLU A 420 0.98 1.97 -39.73
N ALA A 421 1.41 3.04 -39.05
CA ALA A 421 1.27 4.44 -39.47
C ALA A 421 2.44 4.89 -40.36
#